data_AF-A0A7L4WBE0-F1
#
_entry.id   AF-A0A7L4WBE0-F1
#
_cell.length_a   1.000
_cell.length_b   1.000
_cell.length_c   1.000
_cell.angle_alpha   90.00
_cell.angle_beta   90.00
_cell.angle_gamma   90.00
#
_symmetry.space_group_name_H-M   'P 1'
#
loop_
_entity.id
_entity.type
_entity.pdbx_description
1 polymer ?
#
loop_
_entity_poly.entity_id
_entity_poly.type
_entity_poly.pdbx_seq_one_letter_code
_entity_poly.pdbx_strand_id
1 'polypeptide(L)'
;MKQVKKESELRHTKLTNKKYHITQIILTSLIVLLSVVLFVTNNIILAKWITIAELILCSTLLHVSVKSSKITSQHYKKQPNSPLWIPRTFGYGIGLNPYNKVGRIWTVALLITFDLLFLGLGISIFFFS
;
A
#
# COMPACT_ATOMS: atom_id res chain seq x y z
N MET A 1 -35.71 -3.59 -5.58
CA MET A 1 -34.52 -3.67 -6.46
C MET A 1 -33.31 -2.83 -6.01
N LYS A 2 -33.48 -1.56 -5.60
CA LYS A 2 -32.33 -0.70 -5.18
C LYS A 2 -31.59 -1.18 -3.91
N GLN A 3 -32.31 -1.72 -2.92
CA GLN A 3 -31.71 -2.20 -1.66
C GLN A 3 -30.88 -3.49 -1.84
N VAL A 4 -31.38 -4.47 -2.60
CA VAL A 4 -30.66 -5.72 -2.89
C VAL A 4 -29.33 -5.47 -3.61
N LYS A 5 -29.32 -4.51 -4.56
CA LYS A 5 -28.10 -4.10 -5.27
C LYS A 5 -27.10 -3.38 -4.36
N LYS A 6 -27.59 -2.55 -3.43
CA LYS A 6 -26.75 -1.86 -2.45
C LYS A 6 -26.10 -2.84 -1.46
N GLU A 7 -26.83 -3.88 -1.04
CA GLU A 7 -26.29 -4.92 -0.16
C GLU A 7 -25.30 -5.86 -0.84
N SER A 8 -25.50 -6.19 -2.11
CA SER A 8 -24.54 -7.00 -2.87
C SER A 8 -23.24 -6.23 -3.13
N GLU A 9 -23.33 -4.94 -3.46
CA GLU A 9 -22.17 -4.04 -3.57
C GLU A 9 -21.42 -3.90 -2.23
N LEU A 10 -22.14 -3.80 -1.10
CA LEU A 10 -21.55 -3.73 0.23
C LEU A 10 -20.86 -5.05 0.64
N ARG A 11 -21.46 -6.20 0.33
CA ARG A 11 -20.85 -7.52 0.59
C ARG A 11 -19.59 -7.74 -0.24
N HIS A 12 -19.64 -7.39 -1.53
CA HIS A 12 -18.49 -7.50 -2.42
C HIS A 12 -17.32 -6.61 -1.96
N THR A 13 -17.59 -5.34 -1.64
CA THR A 13 -16.57 -4.41 -1.12
C THR A 13 -15.96 -4.89 0.20
N LYS A 14 -16.75 -5.42 1.14
CA LYS A 14 -16.24 -6.04 2.38
C LYS A 14 -15.32 -7.23 2.11
N LEU A 15 -15.72 -8.14 1.22
CA LEU A 15 -14.93 -9.32 0.85
C LEU A 15 -13.62 -8.94 0.15
N THR A 16 -13.69 -8.02 -0.82
CA THR A 16 -12.51 -7.51 -1.52
C THR A 16 -11.56 -6.82 -0.55
N ASN A 17 -12.07 -5.99 0.35
CA ASN A 17 -11.26 -5.29 1.34
C ASN A 17 -10.57 -6.26 2.33
N LYS A 18 -11.28 -7.31 2.77
CA LYS A 18 -10.69 -8.39 3.57
C LYS A 18 -9.52 -9.07 2.85
N LYS A 19 -9.66 -9.35 1.54
CA LYS A 19 -8.57 -9.92 0.73
C LYS A 19 -7.34 -9.00 0.70
N TYR A 20 -7.52 -7.72 0.40
CA TYR A 20 -6.41 -6.74 0.41
C TYR A 20 -5.74 -6.64 1.77
N HIS A 21 -6.52 -6.63 2.86
CA HIS A 21 -5.96 -6.58 4.21
C HIS A 21 -5.11 -7.83 4.52
N ILE A 22 -5.58 -9.03 4.16
CA ILE A 22 -4.80 -10.27 4.30
C ILE A 22 -3.52 -10.19 3.47
N THR A 23 -3.61 -9.73 2.22
CA THR A 23 -2.43 -9.53 1.35
C THR A 23 -1.43 -8.56 1.97
N GLN A 24 -1.90 -7.44 2.55
CA GLN A 24 -1.03 -6.48 3.22
C GLN A 24 -0.35 -7.08 4.45
N ILE A 25 -1.06 -7.87 5.27
CA ILE A 25 -0.45 -8.58 6.40
C ILE A 25 0.64 -9.52 5.91
N ILE A 26 0.33 -10.36 4.90
CA ILE A 26 1.30 -11.32 4.36
C ILE A 26 2.55 -10.62 3.84
N LEU A 27 2.39 -9.56 3.04
CA LEU A 27 3.53 -8.79 2.53
C LEU A 27 4.34 -8.15 3.67
N THR A 28 3.67 -7.57 4.66
CA THR A 28 4.35 -6.93 5.80
C THR A 28 5.13 -7.95 6.62
N SER A 29 4.53 -9.12 6.90
CA SER A 29 5.22 -10.21 7.59
C SER A 29 6.43 -10.72 6.81
N LEU A 30 6.32 -10.83 5.47
CA LEU A 30 7.43 -11.26 4.63
C LEU A 30 8.59 -10.25 4.64
N ILE A 31 8.27 -8.95 4.58
CA ILE A 31 9.27 -7.88 4.70
C ILE A 31 9.98 -7.99 6.05
N VAL A 32 9.24 -8.07 7.16
CA VAL A 32 9.84 -8.18 8.50
C VAL A 32 10.74 -9.42 8.62
N LEU A 33 10.32 -10.57 8.08
CA LEU A 33 11.14 -11.78 8.09
C LEU A 33 12.45 -11.59 7.31
N LEU A 34 12.40 -10.99 6.12
CA LEU A 34 13.61 -10.68 5.34
C LEU A 34 14.52 -9.70 6.07
N SER A 35 13.95 -8.70 6.76
CA SER A 35 14.73 -7.73 7.52
C SER A 35 15.49 -8.38 8.68
N VAL A 36 14.87 -9.36 9.35
CA VAL A 36 15.53 -10.16 10.39
C VAL A 36 16.67 -10.99 9.80
N VAL A 37 16.47 -11.61 8.63
CA VAL A 37 17.54 -12.37 7.95
C VAL A 37 18.69 -11.44 7.56
N LEU A 38 18.39 -10.25 7.06
CA LEU A 38 19.38 -9.24 6.69
C LEU A 38 20.19 -8.74 7.90
N PHE A 39 19.56 -8.63 9.07
CA PHE A 39 20.24 -8.25 10.31
C PHE A 39 21.26 -9.29 10.78
N VAL A 40 21.03 -10.58 10.50
CA VAL A 40 21.87 -11.69 10.99
C VAL A 40 22.89 -12.16 9.94
N THR A 41 22.71 -11.81 8.66
CA THR A 41 23.60 -12.28 7.60
C THR A 41 24.93 -11.56 7.59
N ASN A 42 26.02 -12.33 7.52
CA ASN A 42 27.38 -11.80 7.32
C ASN A 42 27.80 -11.81 5.84
N ASN A 43 26.98 -12.38 4.95
CA ASN A 43 27.31 -12.50 3.54
C ASN A 43 26.82 -11.25 2.78
N ILE A 44 27.78 -10.43 2.33
CA ILE A 44 27.55 -9.17 1.62
C ILE A 44 26.74 -9.39 0.33
N ILE A 45 27.05 -10.43 -0.45
CA ILE A 45 26.35 -10.71 -1.72
C ILE A 45 24.89 -11.07 -1.42
N LEU A 46 24.66 -11.91 -0.42
CA LEU A 46 23.30 -12.30 -0.01
C LEU A 46 22.52 -11.10 0.53
N ALA A 47 23.15 -10.24 1.34
CA ALA A 47 22.54 -9.04 1.88
C ALA A 47 22.05 -8.09 0.77
N LYS A 48 22.84 -7.89 -0.29
CA LYS A 48 22.44 -7.06 -1.45
C LYS A 48 21.17 -7.59 -2.12
N TRP A 49 21.15 -8.89 -2.43
CA TRP A 49 19.99 -9.50 -3.08
C TRP A 49 18.73 -9.46 -2.20
N ILE A 50 18.87 -9.69 -0.88
CA ILE A 50 17.76 -9.56 0.06
C ILE A 50 17.26 -8.11 0.09
N THR A 51 18.15 -7.12 0.13
CA THR A 51 17.76 -5.70 0.13
C THR A 51 17.00 -5.33 -1.13
N ILE A 52 17.46 -5.79 -2.30
CA ILE A 52 16.76 -5.56 -3.58
C ILE A 52 15.37 -6.22 -3.55
N ALA A 53 15.25 -7.44 -3.03
CA ALA A 53 13.97 -8.12 -2.88
C ALA A 53 13.03 -7.37 -1.93
N GLU A 54 13.54 -6.84 -0.81
CA GLU A 54 12.76 -5.99 0.11
C GLU A 54 12.25 -4.71 -0.55
N LEU A 55 13.08 -4.04 -1.36
CA LEU A 55 12.65 -2.84 -2.10
C LEU A 55 11.47 -3.14 -3.04
N ILE A 56 11.54 -4.28 -3.75
CA ILE A 56 10.44 -4.73 -4.64
C ILE A 56 9.18 -5.04 -3.83
N LEU A 57 9.31 -5.72 -2.69
CA LEU A 57 8.18 -6.01 -1.79
C LEU A 57 7.57 -4.74 -1.21
N CYS A 58 8.39 -3.76 -0.82
CA CYS A 58 7.94 -2.46 -0.32
C CYS A 58 7.17 -1.67 -1.39
N SER A 59 7.67 -1.62 -2.62
CA SER A 59 6.93 -0.99 -3.73
C SER A 59 5.60 -1.70 -3.95
N THR A 60 5.60 -3.04 -3.99
CA THR A 60 4.37 -3.83 -4.15
C THR A 60 3.36 -3.55 -3.02
N LEU A 61 3.83 -3.49 -1.77
CA LEU A 61 2.99 -3.17 -0.61
C LEU A 61 2.34 -1.79 -0.73
N LEU A 62 3.11 -0.81 -1.22
CA LEU A 62 2.66 0.56 -1.38
C LEU A 62 1.55 0.65 -2.45
N HIS A 63 1.74 0.02 -3.61
CA HIS A 63 0.72 -0.06 -4.66
C HIS A 63 -0.56 -0.77 -4.21
N VAL A 64 -0.41 -1.90 -3.49
CA VAL A 64 -1.53 -2.63 -2.87
C VAL A 64 -2.27 -1.75 -1.86
N SER A 65 -1.54 -0.98 -1.06
CA SER A 65 -2.09 -0.04 -0.08
C SER A 65 -2.91 1.08 -0.73
N VAL A 66 -2.39 1.71 -1.79
CA VAL A 66 -3.12 2.74 -2.54
C VAL A 66 -4.39 2.17 -3.18
N LYS A 67 -4.33 0.96 -3.74
CA LYS A 67 -5.50 0.29 -4.34
C LYS A 67 -6.55 -0.05 -3.28
N SER A 68 -6.13 -0.57 -2.14
CA SER A 68 -6.99 -0.84 -0.98
C SER A 68 -7.66 0.45 -0.47
N SER A 69 -6.91 1.53 -0.34
CA SER A 69 -7.43 2.86 0.05
C SER A 69 -8.49 3.39 -0.93
N LYS A 70 -8.30 3.21 -2.24
CA LYS A 70 -9.31 3.60 -3.24
C LYS A 70 -10.60 2.79 -3.10
N ILE A 71 -10.51 1.48 -2.89
CA ILE A 71 -11.69 0.61 -2.74
C ILE A 71 -12.48 0.98 -1.48
N THR A 72 -11.79 1.20 -0.37
CA THR A 72 -12.40 1.58 0.91
C THR A 72 -13.03 2.97 0.88
N SER A 73 -12.42 3.90 0.14
CA SER A 73 -12.89 5.27 0.00
C SER A 73 -13.94 5.44 -1.10
N GLN A 74 -14.37 4.36 -1.77
CA GLN A 74 -15.19 4.44 -2.98
C GLN A 74 -16.54 5.17 -2.76
N HIS A 75 -17.07 5.15 -1.53
CA HIS A 75 -18.27 5.90 -1.16
C HIS A 75 -18.10 7.42 -1.32
N TYR A 76 -16.89 7.94 -1.13
CA TYR A 76 -16.55 9.37 -1.25
C TYR A 76 -16.38 9.84 -2.70
N LYS A 77 -16.35 8.93 -3.68
CA LYS A 77 -16.08 9.24 -5.10
C LYS A 77 -17.09 10.22 -5.71
N LYS A 78 -18.35 10.19 -5.25
CA LYS A 78 -19.44 11.01 -5.81
C LYS A 78 -19.84 12.18 -4.90
N GLN A 79 -19.11 12.43 -3.81
CA GLN A 79 -19.40 13.51 -2.89
C GLN A 79 -18.61 14.78 -3.28
N PRO A 80 -19.28 15.87 -3.69
CA PRO A 80 -18.65 17.17 -3.80
C PRO A 80 -18.27 17.59 -2.38
N ASN A 81 -16.97 17.82 -2.12
CA ASN A 81 -16.39 18.09 -0.79
C ASN A 81 -16.19 16.87 0.12
N SER A 82 -15.72 15.75 -0.44
CA SER A 82 -15.24 14.65 0.40
C SER A 82 -14.07 15.10 1.32
N PRO A 83 -14.03 14.67 2.59
CA PRO A 83 -13.02 15.11 3.55
C PRO A 83 -11.62 14.64 3.13
N LEU A 84 -10.58 15.41 3.48
CA LEU A 84 -9.18 15.03 3.19
C LEU A 84 -8.75 13.79 4.00
N TRP A 85 -9.16 13.74 5.27
CA TRP A 85 -8.89 12.66 6.19
C TRP A 85 -10.15 11.82 6.37
N ILE A 86 -10.00 10.51 6.25
CA ILE A 86 -11.08 9.54 6.44
C ILE A 86 -10.66 8.52 7.49
N PRO A 87 -11.57 8.08 8.38
CA PRO A 87 -11.24 6.99 9.28
C PRO A 87 -10.95 5.73 8.47
N ARG A 88 -9.91 4.98 8.86
CA ARG A 88 -9.62 3.71 8.21
C ARG A 88 -10.77 2.73 8.50
N THR A 89 -11.28 2.09 7.45
CA THR A 89 -12.32 1.04 7.58
C THR A 89 -11.82 -0.22 8.29
N PHE A 90 -10.51 -0.46 8.31
CA PHE A 90 -9.86 -1.58 9.00
C PHE A 90 -8.59 -1.07 9.70
N GLY A 91 -8.44 -1.42 10.99
CA GLY A 91 -7.37 -0.93 11.86
C GLY A 91 -7.71 0.39 12.56
N TYR A 92 -6.72 0.95 13.28
CA TYR A 92 -6.84 2.25 13.96
C TYR A 92 -6.17 3.35 13.14
N GLY A 93 -6.77 4.55 13.12
CA GLY A 93 -6.17 5.77 12.56
C GLY A 93 -6.92 6.40 11.38
N ILE A 94 -6.32 7.46 10.86
CA ILE A 94 -6.81 8.25 9.73
C ILE A 94 -6.04 7.92 8.45
N GLY A 95 -6.77 7.78 7.35
CA GLY A 95 -6.25 7.61 6.00
C GLY A 95 -6.45 8.88 5.18
N LEU A 96 -5.62 9.04 4.16
CA LEU A 96 -5.75 10.11 3.20
C LEU A 96 -6.79 9.71 2.15
N ASN A 97 -7.74 10.60 1.84
CA ASN A 97 -8.81 10.31 0.89
C ASN A 97 -8.33 10.52 -0.56
N PRO A 98 -8.22 9.45 -1.37
CA PRO A 98 -7.75 9.56 -2.75
C PRO A 98 -8.78 10.19 -3.71
N TYR A 99 -10.02 10.42 -3.26
CA TYR A 99 -11.08 11.08 -4.03
C TYR A 99 -11.26 12.56 -3.69
N ASN A 100 -10.60 13.07 -2.66
CA ASN A 100 -10.46 14.51 -2.44
C ASN A 100 -9.41 15.06 -3.44
N LYS A 101 -9.58 16.29 -3.97
CA LYS A 101 -8.63 16.88 -4.94
C LYS A 101 -7.21 16.97 -4.37
N VAL A 102 -7.07 17.52 -3.17
CA VAL A 102 -5.79 17.67 -2.46
C VAL A 102 -5.27 16.28 -2.07
N GLY A 103 -6.14 15.42 -1.54
CA GLY A 103 -5.77 14.06 -1.14
C GLY A 103 -5.24 13.21 -2.31
N ARG A 104 -5.83 13.35 -3.49
CA ARG A 104 -5.37 12.70 -4.72
C ARG A 104 -3.96 13.16 -5.11
N ILE A 105 -3.70 14.47 -5.07
CA ILE A 105 -2.38 15.03 -5.41
C ILE A 105 -1.32 14.44 -4.46
N TRP A 106 -1.57 14.48 -3.16
CA TRP A 106 -0.66 13.91 -2.16
C TRP A 106 -0.45 12.41 -2.34
N THR A 107 -1.51 11.64 -2.61
CA THR A 107 -1.39 10.20 -2.82
C THR A 107 -0.52 9.88 -4.04
N VAL A 108 -0.69 10.61 -5.15
CA VAL A 108 0.11 10.43 -6.36
C VAL A 108 1.55 10.90 -6.15
N ALA A 109 1.74 12.06 -5.50
CA ALA A 109 3.07 12.58 -5.20
C ALA A 109 3.88 11.60 -4.35
N LEU A 110 3.30 11.13 -3.25
CA LEU A 110 3.94 10.14 -2.37
C LEU A 110 4.27 8.85 -3.12
N LEU A 111 3.34 8.33 -3.93
CA LEU A 111 3.57 7.13 -4.74
C LEU A 111 4.78 7.30 -5.66
N ILE A 112 4.85 8.40 -6.41
CA ILE A 112 5.97 8.69 -7.32
C ILE A 112 7.27 8.87 -6.53
N THR A 113 7.25 9.62 -5.42
CA THR A 113 8.44 9.84 -4.60
C THR A 113 9.00 8.53 -4.07
N PHE A 114 8.16 7.64 -3.53
CA PHE A 114 8.62 6.35 -3.02
C PHE A 114 9.07 5.42 -4.14
N ASP A 115 8.39 5.37 -5.28
CA ASP A 115 8.82 4.54 -6.41
C ASP A 115 10.19 5.01 -6.95
N LEU A 116 10.41 6.31 -7.10
CA LEU A 116 11.71 6.86 -7.50
C LEU A 116 12.80 6.58 -6.46
N LEU A 117 12.47 6.70 -5.18
CA LEU A 117 13.39 6.39 -4.08
C LEU A 117 13.78 4.91 -4.09
N PHE A 118 12.83 3.99 -4.23
CA PHE A 118 13.11 2.56 -4.28
C PHE A 118 13.91 2.16 -5.53
N LEU A 119 13.60 2.75 -6.68
CA LEU A 119 14.40 2.55 -7.91
C LEU A 119 15.83 3.07 -7.73
N GLY A 120 15.99 4.29 -7.22
CA GLY A 120 17.30 4.90 -6.99
C GLY A 120 18.15 4.09 -6.02
N LEU A 121 17.58 3.65 -4.89
CA LEU A 121 18.25 2.77 -3.94
C LEU A 121 18.59 1.41 -4.55
N GLY A 122 17.69 0.82 -5.33
CA GLY A 122 17.93 -0.45 -6.00
C GLY A 122 19.11 -0.38 -6.97
N ILE A 123 19.16 0.66 -7.80
CA ILE A 123 20.29 0.92 -8.71
C ILE A 123 21.58 1.15 -7.91
N SER A 124 21.50 1.95 -6.84
CA SER A 124 22.66 2.23 -5.98
C SER A 124 23.26 0.95 -5.39
N ILE A 125 22.41 0.06 -4.88
CA ILE A 125 22.84 -1.21 -4.27
C ILE A 125 23.40 -2.16 -5.32
N PHE A 126 22.85 -2.16 -6.52
CA PHE A 126 23.28 -3.05 -7.59
C PHE A 126 24.65 -2.66 -8.17
N PHE A 127 24.95 -1.37 -8.30
CA PHE A 127 26.15 -0.87 -8.98
C PHE A 127 27.23 -0.32 -8.06
N PHE A 128 26.90 0.15 -6.85
CA PHE A 128 27.83 0.95 -6.03
C PHE A 128 28.03 0.45 -4.60
N SER A 129 27.26 -0.55 -4.16
CA SER A 129 27.43 -1.25 -2.88
C SER A 129 28.07 -2.59 -3.17
#